data_AF-A0A7S7TD13-F1
#
_entry.id   AF-A0A7S7TD13-F1
#
_cell.length_a   1.000
_cell.length_b   1.000
_cell.length_c   1.000
_cell.angle_alpha   90.00
_cell.angle_beta   90.00
_cell.angle_gamma   90.00
#
_symmetry.space_group_name_H-M   'P 1'
#
loop_
_entity.id
_entity.type
_entity.pdbx_description
1 polymer ?
#
loop_
_entity_poly.entity_id
_entity_poly.type
_entity_poly.pdbx_seq_one_letter_code
_entity_poly.pdbx_strand_id
1 'polypeptide(L)' 'MSADDYAEMAEHYRRAKEATKDDFTRRFLEQMERSFRVLAASEAVLEGSRRTRDELERSPSKGPSDEP' A
#
# COMPACT_ATOMS: atom_id res chain seq x y z
N MET A 1 4.32 -5.11 -7.70
CA MET A 1 3.10 -5.51 -6.98
C MET A 1 2.38 -4.26 -6.58
N SER A 2 1.06 -4.24 -6.76
CA SER A 2 0.16 -3.16 -6.36
C SER A 2 -0.19 -3.24 -4.87
N ALA A 3 -0.83 -2.18 -4.35
CA ALA A 3 -1.42 -2.22 -3.01
C ALA A 3 -2.45 -3.37 -2.87
N ASP A 4 -3.22 -3.64 -3.92
CA ASP A 4 -4.22 -4.71 -3.95
C ASP A 4 -3.57 -6.09 -3.91
N ASP A 5 -2.47 -6.31 -4.64
CA ASP A 5 -1.74 -7.58 -4.63
C ASP A 5 -1.24 -7.89 -3.20
N TYR A 6 -0.72 -6.87 -2.50
CA TYR A 6 -0.28 -7.03 -1.11
C TYR A 6 -1.44 -7.25 -0.15
N ALA A 7 -2.60 -6.63 -0.38
CA ALA A 7 -3.81 -6.86 0.42
C ALA A 7 -4.34 -8.30 0.24
N GLU A 8 -4.32 -8.82 -0.98
CA GLU A 8 -4.69 -10.21 -1.26
C GLU A 8 -3.77 -11.19 -0.54
N MET A 9 -2.45 -10.95 -0.56
CA MET A 9 -1.50 -11.76 0.18
C MET A 9 -1.75 -11.71 1.70
N ALA A 10 -2.03 -10.53 2.27
CA ALA A 10 -2.38 -10.41 3.68
C ALA A 10 -3.61 -11.24 4.04
N GLU A 11 -4.65 -11.21 3.20
CA GLU A 11 -5.86 -12.01 3.35
C GLU A 11 -5.59 -13.52 3.23
N HIS A 12 -4.69 -13.91 2.32
CA HIS A 12 -4.24 -15.30 2.21
C HIS A 12 -3.61 -15.80 3.53
N TYR A 13 -2.70 -15.02 4.12
CA TYR A 13 -2.08 -15.38 5.40
C TYR A 13 -3.07 -15.37 6.56
N ARG A 14 -4.06 -14.47 6.57
CA ARG A 14 -5.12 -14.46 7.58
C ARG A 14 -5.91 -15.77 7.56
N ARG A 15 -6.35 -16.20 6.38
CA ARG A 15 -7.09 -17.48 6.20
C ARG A 15 -6.23 -18.68 6.60
N ALA A 16 -4.96 -18.69 6.20
CA ALA A 16 -4.03 -19.76 6.58
C ALA A 16 -3.82 -19.84 8.10
N LYS A 17 -3.72 -18.69 8.77
CA LYS A 17 -3.58 -18.59 10.24
C LYS A 17 -4.80 -19.15 10.96
N GLU A 18 -6.00 -18.87 10.46
CA GLU A 18 -7.28 -19.36 11.03
C GLU A 18 -7.44 -20.88 10.85
N ALA A 19 -6.87 -21.45 9.79
CA ALA A 19 -6.93 -22.89 9.53
C ALA A 19 -5.89 -23.71 10.30
N THR A 20 -4.83 -23.09 10.83
CA THR A 20 -3.72 -23.81 11.47
C THR A 20 -3.95 -24.03 12.96
N LYS A 21 -3.61 -25.23 13.45
CA LYS A 21 -3.69 -25.59 14.88
C LYS A 21 -2.35 -25.43 15.61
N ASP A 22 -1.24 -25.39 14.86
CA ASP A 22 0.10 -25.24 15.43
C ASP A 22 0.40 -23.79 15.80
N ASP A 23 0.82 -23.57 17.05
CA ASP A 23 1.03 -22.23 17.60
C ASP A 23 2.22 -21.50 16.96
N PHE A 24 3.29 -22.21 16.61
CA PHE A 24 4.45 -21.62 15.94
C PHE A 24 4.06 -21.12 14.55
N THR A 25 3.44 -21.99 13.76
CA THR A 25 2.93 -21.69 12.43
C THR A 25 1.92 -20.55 12.49
N ARG A 26 1.02 -20.54 13.48
CA ARG A 26 0.04 -19.46 13.65
C ARG A 26 0.73 -18.10 13.83
N ARG A 27 1.74 -18.02 14.69
CA ARG A 27 2.50 -16.78 14.93
C ARG A 27 3.29 -16.34 13.69
N PHE A 28 3.89 -17.28 12.98
CA PHE A 28 4.58 -16.99 11.72
C PHE A 28 3.61 -16.39 10.69
N LEU A 29 2.46 -17.03 10.48
CA LEU A 29 1.43 -16.55 9.54
C LEU A 29 0.86 -15.18 9.96
N GLU A 30 0.69 -14.94 11.26
CA GLU A 30 0.29 -13.62 11.76
C GLU A 30 1.33 -12.53 11.45
N GLN A 31 2.62 -12.83 11.58
CA GLN A 31 3.68 -11.90 11.22
C GLN A 31 3.66 -11.61 9.71
N MET A 32 3.45 -12.63 8.87
CA MET A 32 3.33 -12.45 7.43
C MET A 32 2.12 -11.58 7.05
N GLU A 33 0.95 -11.86 7.62
CA GLU A 33 -0.26 -11.04 7.46
C GLU A 33 0.02 -9.57 7.79
N ARG A 34 0.66 -9.29 8.94
CA ARG A 34 1.00 -7.92 9.37
C ARG A 34 1.96 -7.24 8.38
N SER A 35 3.02 -7.93 7.96
CA SER A 35 3.99 -7.38 7.00
C SER A 35 3.31 -7.01 5.69
N PHE A 36 2.44 -7.85 5.16
CA PHE A 36 1.74 -7.58 3.90
C PHE A 36 0.72 -6.44 4.00
N ARG A 37 0.06 -6.26 5.15
CA ARG A 37 -0.78 -5.06 5.38
C ARG A 37 0.03 -3.77 5.35
N VAL A 38 1.23 -3.78 5.94
CA VAL A 38 2.12 -2.60 5.92
C VAL A 38 2.57 -2.29 4.49
N LEU A 39 2.92 -3.32 3.72
CA LEU A 39 3.28 -3.15 2.30
C LEU A 39 2.11 -2.59 1.48
N ALA A 40 0.90 -3.11 1.66
CA ALA A 40 -0.30 -2.61 1.00
C ALA A 40 -0.53 -1.12 1.30
N ALA A 41 -0.49 -0.73 2.57
CA ALA A 41 -0.63 0.66 2.98
C ALA A 41 0.49 1.56 2.40
N SER A 42 1.72 1.06 2.36
CA SER A 42 2.86 1.80 1.82
C SER A 42 2.72 2.04 0.32
N GLU A 43 2.35 1.01 -0.45
CA GLU A 43 2.18 1.18 -1.90
C GLU A 43 0.99 2.11 -2.20
N ALA A 44 -0.11 2.03 -1.44
CA ALA A 44 -1.23 2.96 -1.60
C ALA A 44 -0.81 4.43 -1.40
N VAL A 45 0.05 4.71 -0.41
CA VAL A 45 0.61 6.05 -0.18
C VAL A 45 1.53 6.46 -1.32
N LEU A 46 2.38 5.54 -1.82
CA LEU A 46 3.29 5.82 -2.93
C LEU A 46 2.52 6.11 -4.23
N GLU A 47 1.48 5.34 -4.53
CA GLU A 47 0.59 5.58 -5.67
C GLU A 47 -0.10 6.93 -5.57
N GLY A 48 -0.63 7.27 -4.39
CA GLY A 48 -1.21 8.60 -4.13
C GLY A 48 -0.21 9.72 -4.36
N SER A 49 1.01 9.57 -3.85
CA SER A 49 2.10 10.55 -4.03
C SER A 49 2.48 10.73 -5.51
N ARG A 50 2.58 9.63 -6.28
CA ARG A 50 2.84 9.68 -7.72
C ARG A 50 1.72 10.42 -8.47
N ARG A 51 0.45 10.14 -8.15
CA ARG A 51 -0.69 10.84 -8.77
C ARG A 51 -0.67 12.33 -8.49
N THR A 52 -0.48 12.74 -7.23
CA THR A 52 -0.37 14.15 -6.86
C THR A 52 0.77 14.85 -7.58
N ARG A 53 1.93 14.17 -7.70
CA ARG A 53 3.07 14.70 -8.46
C ARG A 53 2.72 14.90 -9.94
N ASP A 54 2.11 13.91 -10.57
CA ASP A 54 1.72 13.97 -11.99
C ASP A 54 0.68 15.08 -12.24
N GLU A 55 -0.26 15.29 -11.31
CA GLU A 55 -1.23 16.38 -11.36
C GLU A 55 -0.56 17.76 -11.24
N LEU A 56 0.45 17.87 -10.37
CA LEU A 56 1.22 19.11 -10.19
C LEU A 56 2.07 19.42 -11.43
N GLU A 57 2.70 18.40 -12.03
CA GLU A 57 3.49 18.54 -13.26
C GLU A 57 2.62 18.85 -14.50
N ARG A 58 1.36 18.38 -14.54
CA ARG A 58 0.40 18.66 -15.62
C ARG A 58 -0.35 19.98 -15.46
N SER A 59 -0.34 20.57 -14.27
CA SER A 59 -0.96 21.87 -14.04
C SER A 59 -0.10 22.97 -14.67
N PRO A 60 -0.61 23.77 -15.62
CA PRO A 60 0.17 24.87 -16.18
C PRO A 60 0.49 25.83 -15.02
N SER A 61 1.78 26.14 -14.84
CA SER A 61 2.18 27.12 -13.86
C SER A 61 1.45 28.43 -14.19
N LYS A 62 0.53 28.85 -13.32
CA LYS A 62 0.22 30.27 -13.21
C LYS A 62 1.47 30.90 -12.62
N GLY A 63 2.45 31.18 -13.49
CA GLY A 63 3.48 32.16 -13.17
C GLY A 63 2.78 33.45 -12.74
N PRO A 64 3.31 34.18 -11.75
CA PRO A 64 2.75 35.47 -11.39
C PRO A 64 2.70 36.30 -12.66
N SER A 65 1.48 36.65 -13.09
CA SER A 65 1.28 37.61 -14.17
C SER A 65 1.87 38.92 -13.67
N ASP A 66 3.03 39.28 -14.22
CA ASP A 66 3.46 40.66 -14.30
C ASP A 66 2.28 41.48 -14.85
N GLU A 67 1.93 42.55 -14.15
CA GLU A 67 1.47 43.83 -14.71
C GLU A 67 1.03 44.78 -13.58
N PRO A 68 1.17 46.11 -13.75
CA PRO A 68 2.14 46.90 -14.52
C PRO A 68 3.00 47.85 -13.66
#